data_AF-A0A080ZNR7-F1
#
_entry.id   AF-A0A080ZNR7-F1
#
_cell.length_a   1.000
_cell.length_b   1.000
_cell.length_c   1.000
_cell.angle_alpha   90.00
_cell.angle_beta   90.00
_cell.angle_gamma   90.00
#
_symmetry.space_group_name_H-M   'P 1'
#
loop_
_entity.id
_entity.type
_entity.pdbx_description
1 polymer ?
#
loop_
_entity_poly.entity_id
_entity_poly.type
_entity_poly.pdbx_seq_one_letter_code
_entity_poly.pdbx_strand_id
1 'polypeptide(L)'
;MDGIVSGVVPDAYLKELGVNGWSDLTTHSPYSYLQEPYESRSPEALRQDYPQLYSGASGPTPRALAAASTPSGAFFYFLQPQLWEDIAAEPNGYFEASLDERVQGQHVKQLSRELKHQQFKAKSLEDIREEVQRMPILEARELCVFIGLLLARSVVPNKEKLANHWKTREEGAIPRGRFGRFMTRDRFMHISRNLHFSSNGDPRAATDRSRKLRPVVDALQDRFAAGYTPPAVMAFDHERLPSRSTFNLMRVYIKDKPHKWGTNLFMLCFSNFSILYSSDPAAVVRNLKQVLGPTAPPNGEMRLVVMDRFYSSVPLSMQLLTVGFNSIGTVRTDRQGLSTKLIPKKLAGDKKKPPKIKILGHVQPDRIVRRDKLTREQHEVACPRIVKDYQTYMDGVDVHDQLRLQRYSLQLCIKYKKNYKGLFLGLVDLAIIDSYIVFNAARAASNLLKTSYIEFLKQLHLELCQLRDEDWEGLIESHADTKRRVETWQQQSRAKAADKGLYSLVQATNSVQKPMAWCVFLCEKKRHTLKGKLLSCFDIWHKSWRNGALAPAPQHGGKRTIRARAPAQHPAQGNDSDEDSRHESIVGNSRQQKRARRVVTD
;
A
#
# COMPACT_ATOMS: atom_id res chain seq x y z
N MET A 1 -20.87 24.81 -0.23
CA MET A 1 -20.30 23.68 0.52
C MET A 1 -20.06 22.46 -0.37
N ASP A 2 -20.97 22.14 -1.29
CA ASP A 2 -20.88 20.93 -2.15
C ASP A 2 -19.58 20.80 -2.97
N GLY A 3 -19.01 21.91 -3.46
CA GLY A 3 -17.71 21.89 -4.15
C GLY A 3 -16.51 21.55 -3.25
N ILE A 4 -16.55 21.95 -1.97
CA ILE A 4 -15.48 21.61 -1.00
C ILE A 4 -15.54 20.13 -0.65
N VAL A 5 -16.76 19.59 -0.48
CA VAL A 5 -16.97 18.16 -0.19
C VAL A 5 -16.49 17.27 -1.34
N SER A 6 -16.68 17.70 -2.60
CA SER A 6 -16.18 17.00 -3.78
C SER A 6 -14.68 17.24 -4.07
N GLY A 7 -14.02 18.13 -3.33
CA GLY A 7 -12.61 18.49 -3.52
C GLY A 7 -12.37 19.45 -4.69
N VAL A 8 -13.44 19.96 -5.32
CA VAL A 8 -13.39 20.92 -6.43
C VAL A 8 -13.60 22.33 -5.88
N VAL A 9 -12.51 22.94 -5.43
CA VAL A 9 -12.51 24.34 -4.97
C VAL A 9 -12.00 25.23 -6.11
N PRO A 10 -12.77 26.24 -6.58
CA PRO A 10 -12.34 27.09 -7.69
C PRO A 10 -11.05 27.86 -7.40
N ASP A 11 -10.15 27.93 -8.39
CA ASP A 11 -8.88 28.67 -8.29
C ASP A 11 -9.07 30.15 -7.92
N ALA A 12 -10.10 30.80 -8.46
CA ALA A 12 -10.43 32.20 -8.15
C ALA A 12 -10.69 32.39 -6.65
N TYR A 13 -11.46 31.48 -6.05
CA TYR A 13 -11.76 31.49 -4.63
C TYR A 13 -10.49 31.24 -3.79
N LEU A 14 -9.63 30.30 -4.19
CA LEU A 14 -8.37 30.05 -3.47
C LEU A 14 -7.40 31.23 -3.52
N LYS A 15 -7.37 31.97 -4.63
CA LYS A 15 -6.57 33.20 -4.74
C LYS A 15 -7.10 34.28 -3.80
N GLU A 16 -8.41 34.51 -3.79
CA GLU A 16 -9.04 35.46 -2.87
C GLU A 16 -8.81 35.08 -1.39
N LEU A 17 -8.99 33.80 -1.06
CA LEU A 17 -8.74 33.26 0.27
C LEU A 17 -7.29 33.51 0.74
N GLY A 18 -6.31 33.38 -0.16
CA GLY A 18 -4.92 33.68 0.15
C GLY A 18 -4.64 35.15 0.50
N VAL A 19 -5.48 36.09 0.06
CA VAL A 19 -5.33 37.52 0.33
C VAL A 19 -6.15 37.93 1.56
N ASN A 20 -7.44 37.56 1.58
CA ASN A 20 -8.43 38.09 2.53
C ASN A 20 -8.99 37.03 3.50
N GLY A 21 -8.72 35.74 3.27
CA GLY A 21 -9.34 34.63 3.99
C GLY A 21 -8.72 34.28 5.35
N TRP A 22 -7.73 35.05 5.81
CA TRP A 22 -6.92 34.72 6.98
C TRP A 22 -6.81 35.92 7.93
N SER A 23 -6.81 35.63 9.24
CA SER A 23 -6.58 36.63 10.29
C SER A 23 -5.20 37.29 10.17
N ASP A 24 -4.97 38.37 10.92
CA ASP A 24 -3.65 39.01 10.96
C ASP A 24 -2.59 38.16 11.66
N LEU A 25 -1.32 38.45 11.33
CA LEU A 25 -0.16 37.75 11.88
C LEU A 25 0.14 38.21 13.31
N THR A 26 0.34 37.26 14.21
CA THR A 26 0.89 37.51 15.54
C THR A 26 2.35 37.10 15.58
N THR A 27 3.18 37.90 16.25
CA THR A 27 4.62 37.62 16.45
C THR A 27 4.85 37.28 17.91
N HIS A 28 5.44 36.11 18.18
CA HIS A 28 5.75 35.67 19.54
C HIS A 28 7.26 35.60 19.75
N SER A 29 7.74 36.08 20.91
CA SER A 29 9.11 35.89 21.40
C SER A 29 9.12 34.76 22.45
N PRO A 30 10.06 33.80 22.39
CA PRO A 30 10.13 32.71 23.38
C PRO A 30 10.53 33.22 24.79
N TYR A 31 9.90 32.68 25.85
CA TYR A 31 10.04 33.12 27.27
C TYR A 31 10.89 32.18 28.15
N SER A 32 11.20 32.58 29.39
CA SER A 32 12.23 32.03 30.29
C SER A 32 12.02 30.63 30.87
N TYR A 33 10.80 30.09 30.93
CA TYR A 33 10.49 28.73 31.45
C TYR A 33 11.01 27.59 30.55
N LEU A 34 11.75 27.95 29.51
CA LEU A 34 12.48 27.10 28.58
C LEU A 34 13.77 26.48 29.23
N GLN A 35 13.73 26.04 30.49
CA GLN A 35 14.87 25.40 31.19
C GLN A 35 14.53 24.05 31.85
N GLU A 36 13.30 23.56 31.70
CA GLU A 36 12.84 22.30 32.33
C GLU A 36 12.86 21.10 31.36
N PRO A 37 12.95 19.85 31.85
CA PRO A 37 13.22 18.64 31.05
C PRO A 37 12.06 18.12 30.17
N TYR A 38 12.38 17.23 29.21
CA TYR A 38 11.50 16.62 28.21
C TYR A 38 10.37 15.73 28.77
N GLU A 39 9.13 15.96 28.33
CA GLU A 39 7.98 15.07 28.56
C GLU A 39 7.09 14.88 27.31
N SER A 40 6.71 13.62 27.02
CA SER A 40 5.72 13.28 25.98
C SER A 40 4.34 13.75 26.39
N ARG A 41 3.61 14.44 25.50
CA ARG A 41 2.25 14.92 25.81
C ARG A 41 1.28 13.74 25.88
N SER A 42 0.47 13.72 26.95
CA SER A 42 -0.58 12.70 27.10
C SER A 42 -1.72 12.92 26.08
N PRO A 43 -2.48 11.87 25.73
CA PRO A 43 -3.68 11.99 24.90
C PRO A 43 -4.69 13.02 25.42
N GLU A 44 -4.77 13.22 26.74
CA GLU A 44 -5.65 14.18 27.40
C GLU A 44 -5.23 15.62 27.09
N ALA A 45 -3.92 15.89 27.08
CA ALA A 45 -3.39 17.20 26.70
C ALA A 45 -3.68 17.52 25.23
N LEU A 46 -3.61 16.52 24.34
CA LEU A 46 -3.91 16.69 22.92
C LEU A 46 -5.38 17.06 22.66
N ARG A 47 -6.31 16.54 23.47
CA ARG A 47 -7.76 16.87 23.36
C ARG A 47 -8.09 18.33 23.66
N GLN A 48 -7.22 19.05 24.37
CA GLN A 48 -7.39 20.49 24.61
C GLN A 48 -7.19 21.28 23.32
N ASP A 49 -6.24 20.87 22.48
CA ASP A 49 -5.92 21.56 21.24
C ASP A 49 -6.79 21.06 20.07
N TYR A 50 -7.27 19.81 20.14
CA TYR A 50 -8.13 19.18 19.15
C TYR A 50 -9.45 18.73 19.81
N PRO A 51 -10.47 19.60 19.86
CA PRO A 51 -11.77 19.26 20.41
C PRO A 51 -12.37 18.02 19.72
N GLN A 52 -13.12 17.20 20.49
CA GLN A 52 -13.82 16.01 20.00
C GLN A 52 -12.89 14.93 19.39
N LEU A 53 -11.59 14.97 19.69
CA LEU A 53 -10.65 13.96 19.22
C LEU A 53 -11.08 12.55 19.69
N TYR A 54 -11.10 11.61 18.75
CA TYR A 54 -11.52 10.23 18.93
C TYR A 54 -10.94 9.61 20.20
N SER A 55 -11.81 9.00 21.01
CA SER A 55 -11.47 8.47 22.33
C SER A 55 -11.70 6.97 22.48
N GLY A 56 -12.19 6.32 21.42
CA GLY A 56 -12.45 4.88 21.42
C GLY A 56 -11.18 4.03 21.40
N ALA A 57 -11.37 2.72 21.56
CA ALA A 57 -10.29 1.75 21.55
C ALA A 57 -9.55 1.76 20.20
N SER A 58 -8.23 1.60 20.26
CA SER A 58 -7.37 1.42 19.08
C SER A 58 -6.29 0.40 19.40
N GLY A 59 -5.72 -0.21 18.37
CA GLY A 59 -4.78 -1.31 18.54
C GLY A 59 -5.05 -2.46 17.58
N PRO A 60 -4.23 -3.52 17.66
CA PRO A 60 -4.49 -4.74 16.88
C PRO A 60 -5.84 -5.33 17.24
N THR A 61 -6.53 -5.88 16.23
CA THR A 61 -7.86 -6.47 16.47
C THR A 61 -7.75 -7.74 17.31
N PRO A 62 -8.81 -8.14 18.04
CA PRO A 62 -8.79 -9.37 18.85
C PRO A 62 -8.36 -10.61 18.05
N ARG A 63 -8.76 -10.68 16.77
CA ARG A 63 -8.36 -11.76 15.86
C ARG A 63 -6.87 -11.72 15.53
N ALA A 64 -6.30 -10.53 15.32
CA ALA A 64 -4.87 -10.37 15.07
C ALA A 64 -4.05 -10.72 16.32
N LEU A 65 -4.49 -10.28 17.51
CA LEU A 65 -3.86 -10.64 18.79
C LEU A 65 -3.90 -12.15 19.05
N ALA A 66 -5.03 -12.80 18.80
CA ALA A 66 -5.18 -14.24 18.99
C ALA A 66 -4.25 -15.05 18.07
N ALA A 67 -4.10 -14.61 16.81
CA ALA A 67 -3.17 -15.23 15.87
C ALA A 67 -1.70 -15.00 16.27
N ALA A 68 -1.39 -13.89 16.93
CA ALA A 68 -0.03 -13.47 17.26
C ALA A 68 0.52 -14.04 18.58
N SER A 69 0.05 -15.23 18.99
CA SER A 69 0.66 -16.00 20.09
C SER A 69 2.06 -16.52 19.73
N THR A 70 2.31 -16.74 18.43
CA THR A 70 3.63 -17.09 17.86
C THR A 70 4.01 -16.13 16.73
N PRO A 71 5.31 -15.99 16.40
CA PRO A 71 5.76 -15.22 15.24
C PRO A 71 5.16 -15.68 13.91
N SER A 72 5.10 -16.99 13.65
CA SER A 72 4.44 -17.54 12.45
C SER A 72 2.94 -17.28 12.44
N GLY A 73 2.25 -17.35 13.58
CA GLY A 73 0.83 -17.03 13.65
C GLY A 73 0.54 -15.57 13.32
N ALA A 74 1.37 -14.64 13.82
CA ALA A 74 1.31 -13.22 13.43
C ALA A 74 1.58 -13.04 11.92
N PHE A 75 2.57 -13.76 11.38
CA PHE A 75 2.91 -13.74 9.95
C PHE A 75 1.77 -14.26 9.07
N PHE A 76 1.19 -15.41 9.40
CA PHE A 76 0.08 -16.02 8.65
C PHE A 76 -1.26 -15.30 8.82
N TYR A 77 -1.39 -14.41 9.82
CA TYR A 77 -2.52 -13.49 9.87
C TYR A 77 -2.52 -12.55 8.65
N PHE A 78 -1.37 -11.95 8.34
CA PHE A 78 -1.22 -10.99 7.25
C PHE A 78 -0.98 -11.65 5.89
N LEU A 79 -0.12 -12.68 5.86
CA LEU A 79 0.22 -13.46 4.66
C LEU A 79 -0.43 -14.84 4.76
N GLN A 80 -1.72 -14.88 4.45
CA GLN A 80 -2.56 -16.06 4.71
C GLN A 80 -2.09 -17.33 3.97
N PRO A 81 -2.30 -18.52 4.55
CA PRO A 81 -1.98 -19.80 3.88
C PRO A 81 -2.55 -19.91 2.46
N GLN A 82 -3.82 -19.51 2.25
CA GLN A 82 -4.44 -19.49 0.92
C GLN A 82 -3.71 -18.59 -0.08
N LEU A 83 -3.14 -17.45 0.35
CA LEU A 83 -2.35 -16.61 -0.55
C LEU A 83 -1.10 -17.36 -1.02
N TRP A 84 -0.48 -18.19 -0.18
CA TRP A 84 0.67 -19.00 -0.57
C TRP A 84 0.28 -20.13 -1.54
N GLU A 85 -0.90 -20.73 -1.38
CA GLU A 85 -1.47 -21.68 -2.37
C GLU A 85 -1.65 -21.01 -3.74
N ASP A 86 -2.25 -19.83 -3.77
CA ASP A 86 -2.45 -19.07 -5.00
C ASP A 86 -1.09 -18.69 -5.63
N ILE A 87 -0.10 -18.31 -4.80
CA ILE A 87 1.26 -18.01 -5.25
C ILE A 87 2.02 -19.28 -5.67
N ALA A 88 1.68 -20.48 -5.19
CA ALA A 88 2.31 -21.72 -5.62
C ALA A 88 1.77 -22.21 -6.97
N ALA A 89 0.46 -22.04 -7.20
CA ALA A 89 -0.21 -22.42 -8.44
C ALA A 89 0.32 -21.64 -9.67
N GLU A 90 0.56 -20.34 -9.52
CA GLU A 90 0.99 -19.45 -10.61
C GLU A 90 2.38 -19.80 -11.22
N PRO A 91 3.44 -20.05 -10.42
CA PRO A 91 4.71 -20.58 -10.88
C PRO A 91 4.60 -21.93 -11.58
N ASN A 92 3.73 -22.83 -11.12
CA ASN A 92 3.52 -24.14 -11.74
C ASN A 92 2.91 -23.98 -13.13
N GLY A 93 1.84 -23.19 -13.26
CA GLY A 93 1.26 -22.86 -14.56
C GLY A 93 2.25 -22.13 -15.48
N TYR A 94 3.07 -21.22 -14.94
CA TYR A 94 4.13 -20.57 -15.71
C TYR A 94 5.23 -21.54 -16.15
N PHE A 95 5.58 -22.52 -15.32
CA PHE A 95 6.58 -23.53 -15.64
C PHE A 95 6.11 -24.41 -16.80
N GLU A 96 4.87 -24.91 -16.74
CA GLU A 96 4.25 -25.69 -17.81
C GLU A 96 4.14 -24.90 -19.11
N ALA A 97 3.62 -23.67 -19.05
CA ALA A 97 3.49 -22.80 -20.22
C ALA A 97 4.83 -22.43 -20.88
N SER A 98 5.94 -22.56 -20.15
CA SER A 98 7.30 -22.29 -20.65
C SER A 98 8.13 -23.56 -20.85
N LEU A 99 7.52 -24.75 -20.81
CA LEU A 99 8.21 -26.03 -20.90
C LEU A 99 8.97 -26.17 -22.23
N ASP A 100 8.29 -25.98 -23.36
CA ASP A 100 8.90 -26.11 -24.69
C ASP A 100 10.06 -25.13 -24.91
N GLU A 101 9.85 -23.85 -24.53
CA GLU A 101 10.91 -22.82 -24.60
C GLU A 101 12.13 -23.22 -23.77
N ARG A 102 11.93 -23.83 -22.59
CA ARG A 102 13.01 -24.27 -21.71
C ARG A 102 13.74 -25.47 -22.28
N VAL A 103 13.03 -26.48 -22.78
CA VAL A 103 13.62 -27.67 -23.38
C VAL A 103 14.50 -27.25 -24.56
N GLN A 104 13.96 -26.41 -25.45
CA GLN A 104 14.70 -25.88 -26.59
C GLN A 104 15.91 -25.06 -26.14
N GLY A 105 15.73 -24.15 -25.18
CA GLY A 105 16.81 -23.32 -24.65
C GLY A 105 17.89 -24.11 -23.91
N GLN A 106 17.57 -25.26 -23.31
CA GLN A 106 18.54 -26.18 -22.72
C GLN A 106 19.30 -26.94 -23.79
N HIS A 107 18.60 -27.50 -24.79
CA HIS A 107 19.19 -28.22 -25.91
C HIS A 107 20.22 -27.36 -26.66
N VAL A 108 19.86 -26.13 -27.01
CA VAL A 108 20.78 -25.17 -27.67
C VAL A 108 22.04 -24.92 -26.83
N LYS A 109 21.91 -24.82 -25.50
CA LYS A 109 23.06 -24.66 -24.60
C LYS A 109 23.91 -25.92 -24.51
N GLN A 110 23.31 -27.10 -24.57
CA GLN A 110 24.03 -28.38 -24.57
C GLN A 110 24.81 -28.56 -25.87
N LEU A 111 24.20 -28.28 -27.03
CA LEU A 111 24.91 -28.27 -28.33
C LEU A 111 26.09 -27.29 -28.32
N SER A 112 25.88 -26.09 -27.77
CA SER A 112 26.97 -25.09 -27.63
C SER A 112 28.11 -25.56 -26.70
N ARG A 113 27.83 -26.47 -25.76
CA ARG A 113 28.85 -27.05 -24.86
C ARG A 113 29.56 -28.22 -25.51
N GLU A 114 28.85 -29.06 -26.25
CA GLU A 114 29.42 -30.16 -27.03
C GLU A 114 30.43 -29.63 -28.04
N LEU A 115 30.12 -28.53 -28.73
CA LEU A 115 31.07 -27.84 -29.63
C LEU A 115 32.36 -27.36 -28.93
N LYS A 116 32.30 -27.07 -27.63
CA LYS A 116 33.46 -26.57 -26.85
C LYS A 116 34.21 -27.68 -26.11
N HIS A 117 33.54 -28.80 -25.83
CA HIS A 117 34.04 -29.89 -25.02
C HIS A 117 33.72 -31.21 -25.70
N GLN A 118 34.70 -31.76 -26.42
CA GLN A 118 34.55 -32.98 -27.24
C GLN A 118 34.09 -34.23 -26.45
N GLN A 119 34.27 -34.24 -25.13
CA GLN A 119 33.82 -35.33 -24.25
C GLN A 119 32.35 -35.21 -23.81
N PHE A 120 31.72 -34.05 -24.02
CA PHE A 120 30.32 -33.82 -23.64
C PHE A 120 29.41 -34.04 -24.85
N LYS A 121 28.43 -34.94 -24.74
CA LYS A 121 27.37 -35.13 -25.75
C LYS A 121 26.07 -34.46 -25.31
N ALA A 122 25.42 -33.74 -26.20
CA ALA A 122 24.10 -33.19 -25.95
C ALA A 122 23.05 -34.31 -25.89
N LYS A 123 22.11 -34.19 -24.95
CA LYS A 123 20.95 -35.08 -24.85
C LYS A 123 19.91 -34.74 -25.91
N SER A 124 19.03 -35.68 -26.23
CA SER A 124 17.90 -35.43 -27.13
C SER A 124 16.90 -34.44 -26.50
N LEU A 125 16.04 -33.83 -27.33
CA LEU A 125 14.97 -32.96 -26.83
C LEU A 125 14.00 -33.71 -25.91
N GLU A 126 13.73 -34.99 -26.20
CA GLU A 126 12.83 -35.85 -25.43
C GLU A 126 13.42 -36.16 -24.05
N ASP A 127 14.70 -36.54 -23.98
CA ASP A 127 15.39 -36.78 -22.71
C ASP A 127 15.42 -35.52 -21.84
N ILE A 128 15.69 -34.35 -22.45
CA ILE A 128 15.66 -33.07 -21.75
C ILE A 128 14.23 -32.77 -21.25
N ARG A 129 13.21 -33.06 -22.06
CA ARG A 129 11.80 -32.86 -21.69
C ARG A 129 11.43 -33.70 -20.48
N GLU A 130 11.76 -34.99 -20.50
CA GLU A 130 11.52 -35.89 -19.36
C GLU A 130 12.23 -35.40 -18.10
N GLU A 131 13.50 -34.99 -18.19
CA GLU A 131 14.25 -34.47 -17.05
C GLU A 131 13.63 -33.20 -16.47
N VAL A 132 13.13 -32.31 -17.33
CA VAL A 132 12.46 -31.08 -16.89
C VAL A 132 11.09 -31.39 -16.28
N GLN A 133 10.35 -32.37 -16.80
CA GLN A 133 9.05 -32.79 -16.28
C GLN A 133 9.14 -33.58 -14.96
N ARG A 134 10.27 -34.26 -14.69
CA ARG A 134 10.53 -34.90 -13.40
C ARG A 134 10.65 -33.91 -12.23
N MET A 135 10.71 -32.60 -12.49
CA MET A 135 10.72 -31.59 -11.44
C MET A 135 9.39 -31.63 -10.67
N PRO A 136 9.41 -31.81 -9.33
CA PRO A 136 8.18 -31.82 -8.54
C PRO A 136 7.42 -30.50 -8.64
N ILE A 137 6.09 -30.59 -8.57
CA ILE A 137 5.18 -29.44 -8.44
C ILE A 137 5.62 -28.60 -7.25
N LEU A 138 5.55 -27.27 -7.37
CA LEU A 138 5.83 -26.37 -6.25
C LEU A 138 4.66 -26.35 -5.28
N GLU A 139 4.93 -26.69 -4.02
CA GLU A 139 3.96 -26.60 -2.93
C GLU A 139 4.07 -25.26 -2.18
N ALA A 140 2.95 -24.80 -1.63
CA ALA A 140 2.89 -23.54 -0.87
C ALA A 140 3.76 -23.57 0.40
N ARG A 141 3.78 -24.71 1.09
CA ARG A 141 4.67 -24.96 2.23
C ARG A 141 6.14 -24.74 1.87
N GLU A 142 6.60 -25.25 0.71
CA GLU A 142 7.98 -25.05 0.26
C GLU A 142 8.31 -23.58 -0.01
N LEU A 143 7.33 -22.78 -0.46
CA LEU A 143 7.51 -21.32 -0.57
C LEU A 143 7.72 -20.67 0.80
N CYS A 144 7.01 -21.12 1.83
CA CYS A 144 7.24 -20.65 3.20
C CYS A 144 8.64 -21.01 3.70
N VAL A 145 9.11 -22.24 3.45
CA VAL A 145 10.50 -22.66 3.76
C VAL A 145 11.51 -21.79 2.99
N PHE A 146 11.23 -21.51 1.70
CA PHE A 146 12.06 -20.61 0.88
C PHE A 146 12.17 -19.20 1.49
N ILE A 147 11.07 -18.64 2.00
CA ILE A 147 11.07 -17.35 2.72
C ILE A 147 11.85 -17.47 4.03
N GLY A 148 11.67 -18.54 4.81
CA GLY A 148 12.44 -18.83 6.01
C GLY A 148 13.95 -18.83 5.75
N LEU A 149 14.40 -19.45 4.66
CA LEU A 149 15.81 -19.41 4.26
C LEU A 149 16.28 -18.01 3.85
N LEU A 150 15.45 -17.21 3.20
CA LEU A 150 15.80 -15.81 2.91
C LEU A 150 15.88 -14.96 4.20
N LEU A 151 15.04 -15.21 5.20
CA LEU A 151 15.14 -14.57 6.53
C LEU A 151 16.45 -14.95 7.22
N ALA A 152 16.81 -16.24 7.21
CA ALA A 152 18.09 -16.69 7.76
C ALA A 152 19.28 -16.01 7.06
N ARG A 153 19.19 -15.80 5.73
CA ARG A 153 20.20 -15.05 4.95
C ARG A 153 20.21 -13.55 5.29
N SER A 154 19.07 -12.94 5.60
CA SER A 154 19.04 -11.51 5.98
C SER A 154 19.71 -11.30 7.35
N VAL A 155 19.58 -12.25 8.27
CA VAL A 155 20.28 -12.25 9.57
C VAL A 155 21.77 -12.56 9.43
N VAL A 156 22.14 -13.59 8.65
CA VAL A 156 23.54 -13.99 8.42
C VAL A 156 23.87 -14.00 6.92
N PRO A 157 24.21 -12.83 6.34
CA PRO A 157 24.43 -12.72 4.90
C PRO A 157 25.78 -13.30 4.47
N ASN A 158 25.78 -14.20 3.47
CA ASN A 158 26.99 -14.53 2.72
C ASN A 158 27.13 -13.60 1.51
N LYS A 159 28.12 -12.69 1.58
CA LYS A 159 28.37 -11.63 0.58
C LYS A 159 29.10 -12.11 -0.67
N GLU A 160 29.81 -13.24 -0.61
CA GLU A 160 30.56 -13.75 -1.76
C GLU A 160 29.60 -14.36 -2.79
N LYS A 161 28.88 -15.43 -2.43
CA LYS A 161 27.93 -16.11 -3.32
C LYS A 161 26.75 -16.66 -2.53
N LEU A 162 25.56 -16.60 -3.13
CA LEU A 162 24.35 -17.23 -2.58
C LEU A 162 24.53 -18.74 -2.39
N ALA A 163 25.21 -19.41 -3.33
CA ALA A 163 25.47 -20.85 -3.27
C ALA A 163 26.30 -21.28 -2.03
N ASN A 164 27.00 -20.36 -1.38
CA ASN A 164 27.82 -20.67 -0.20
C ASN A 164 26.99 -21.11 1.01
N HIS A 165 25.69 -20.79 1.06
CA HIS A 165 24.79 -21.31 2.09
C HIS A 165 24.59 -22.84 2.00
N TRP A 166 25.05 -23.49 0.93
CA TRP A 166 25.06 -24.94 0.73
C TRP A 166 26.48 -25.55 0.72
N LYS A 167 27.54 -24.79 1.05
CA LYS A 167 28.88 -25.37 1.22
C LYS A 167 28.85 -26.41 2.34
N THR A 168 29.38 -27.60 2.08
CA THR A 168 29.41 -28.69 3.08
C THR A 168 30.65 -28.64 3.97
N ARG A 169 31.70 -27.94 3.54
CA ARG A 169 32.96 -27.77 4.26
C ARG A 169 33.04 -26.39 4.90
N GLU A 170 33.69 -26.34 6.05
CA GLU A 170 34.10 -25.10 6.71
C GLU A 170 35.45 -24.62 6.16
N GLU A 171 35.70 -23.32 6.23
CA GLU A 171 36.93 -22.67 5.78
C GLU A 171 37.45 -21.77 6.92
N GLY A 172 38.28 -22.33 7.80
CA GLY A 172 38.74 -21.64 9.01
C GLY A 172 37.56 -21.24 9.90
N ALA A 173 37.41 -19.94 10.17
CA ALA A 173 36.29 -19.39 10.96
C ALA A 173 34.98 -19.23 10.16
N ILE A 174 34.94 -19.57 8.86
CA ILE A 174 33.73 -19.54 8.04
C ILE A 174 32.99 -20.88 8.20
N PRO A 175 31.80 -20.90 8.82
CA PRO A 175 31.08 -22.15 9.07
C PRO A 175 30.53 -22.74 7.76
N ARG A 176 30.37 -24.06 7.75
CA ARG A 176 29.64 -24.74 6.66
C ARG A 176 28.20 -24.20 6.53
N GLY A 177 27.70 -24.22 5.30
CA GLY A 177 26.32 -23.85 4.98
C GLY A 177 25.30 -24.79 5.61
N ARG A 178 24.16 -24.24 6.05
CA ARG A 178 23.07 -25.00 6.69
C ARG A 178 21.81 -25.12 5.83
N PHE A 179 21.72 -24.44 4.68
CA PHE A 179 20.48 -24.42 3.90
C PHE A 179 20.12 -25.78 3.34
N GLY A 180 21.13 -26.60 3.01
CA GLY A 180 20.94 -27.96 2.52
C GLY A 180 20.21 -28.90 3.48
N ARG A 181 20.07 -28.53 4.76
CA ARG A 181 19.25 -29.28 5.74
C ARG A 181 17.74 -29.09 5.54
N PHE A 182 17.33 -28.00 4.89
CA PHE A 182 15.93 -27.62 4.74
C PHE A 182 15.49 -27.66 3.28
N MET A 183 16.36 -27.25 2.35
CA MET A 183 16.06 -27.23 0.92
C MET A 183 17.34 -27.38 0.12
N THR A 184 17.30 -28.21 -0.93
CA THR A 184 18.45 -28.36 -1.84
C THR A 184 18.71 -27.06 -2.60
N ARG A 185 19.98 -26.81 -2.97
CA ARG A 185 20.36 -25.61 -3.74
C ARG A 185 19.55 -25.52 -5.03
N ASP A 186 19.36 -26.64 -5.70
CA ASP A 186 18.72 -26.67 -7.02
C ASP A 186 17.21 -26.45 -6.90
N ARG A 187 16.56 -26.97 -5.85
CA ARG A 187 15.15 -26.65 -5.54
C ARG A 187 14.97 -25.17 -5.21
N PHE A 188 15.81 -24.60 -4.34
CA PHE A 188 15.78 -23.17 -4.03
C PHE A 188 15.91 -22.31 -5.30
N MET A 189 16.85 -22.67 -6.18
CA MET A 189 17.06 -21.96 -7.44
C MET A 189 15.91 -22.16 -8.42
N HIS A 190 15.27 -23.33 -8.43
CA HIS A 190 14.07 -23.58 -9.22
C HIS A 190 12.93 -22.65 -8.79
N ILE A 191 12.60 -22.62 -7.49
CA ILE A 191 11.59 -21.71 -6.91
C ILE A 191 11.91 -20.26 -7.26
N SER A 192 13.13 -19.84 -6.95
CA SER A 192 13.61 -18.47 -7.20
C SER A 192 13.48 -18.04 -8.67
N ARG A 193 13.72 -18.95 -9.63
CA ARG A 193 13.59 -18.68 -11.07
C ARG A 193 12.15 -18.67 -11.55
N ASN A 194 11.28 -19.50 -10.99
CA ASN A 194 9.90 -19.67 -11.46
C ASN A 194 8.87 -18.79 -10.74
N LEU A 195 9.25 -18.14 -9.64
CA LEU A 195 8.37 -17.25 -8.88
C LEU A 195 7.54 -16.31 -9.77
N HIS A 196 6.21 -16.44 -9.69
CA HIS A 196 5.19 -15.75 -10.46
C HIS A 196 3.95 -15.56 -9.58
N PHE A 197 3.15 -14.53 -9.84
CA PHE A 197 2.02 -14.18 -8.96
C PHE A 197 0.73 -13.84 -9.71
N SER A 198 0.74 -13.91 -11.03
CA SER A 198 -0.41 -13.54 -11.85
C SER A 198 -0.20 -14.04 -13.28
N SER A 199 -1.22 -14.65 -13.88
CA SER A 199 -1.16 -15.13 -15.26
C SER A 199 -0.67 -14.07 -16.25
N ASN A 200 0.05 -14.52 -17.28
CA ASN A 200 0.45 -13.66 -18.39
C ASN A 200 -0.72 -13.27 -19.29
N GLY A 201 -1.78 -14.09 -19.34
CA GLY A 201 -2.95 -13.89 -20.19
C GLY A 201 -4.08 -13.04 -19.57
N ASP A 202 -3.90 -12.53 -18.35
CA ASP A 202 -4.91 -11.68 -17.70
C ASP A 202 -5.15 -10.39 -18.52
N PRO A 203 -6.38 -10.07 -18.95
CA PRO A 203 -6.71 -8.84 -19.70
C PRO A 203 -6.30 -7.54 -18.98
N ARG A 204 -6.26 -7.54 -17.64
CA ARG A 204 -5.75 -6.42 -16.82
C ARG A 204 -4.29 -6.11 -17.12
N ALA A 205 -3.59 -7.00 -17.82
CA ALA A 205 -2.21 -6.79 -18.19
C ALA A 205 -1.95 -5.59 -19.09
N ALA A 206 -2.96 -5.15 -19.83
CA ALA A 206 -2.85 -3.98 -20.69
C ALA A 206 -2.95 -2.66 -19.91
N THR A 207 -3.64 -2.65 -18.77
CA THR A 207 -4.04 -1.40 -18.07
C THR A 207 -3.36 -1.21 -16.72
N ASP A 208 -3.09 -2.30 -15.99
CA ASP A 208 -2.52 -2.23 -14.64
C ASP A 208 -0.99 -2.38 -14.63
N ARG A 209 -0.29 -1.27 -14.33
CA ARG A 209 1.18 -1.25 -14.20
C ARG A 209 1.71 -2.16 -13.10
N SER A 210 0.89 -2.50 -12.10
CA SER A 210 1.27 -3.39 -10.99
C SER A 210 0.65 -4.78 -11.11
N ARG A 211 0.11 -5.17 -12.28
CA ARG A 211 -0.57 -6.46 -12.51
C ARG A 211 0.16 -7.66 -11.90
N LYS A 212 1.49 -7.67 -12.00
CA LYS A 212 2.36 -8.78 -11.57
C LYS A 212 2.42 -8.96 -10.06
N LEU A 213 1.92 -8.00 -9.31
CA LEU A 213 1.86 -8.03 -7.85
C LEU A 213 0.44 -7.82 -7.35
N ARG A 214 -0.53 -7.62 -8.24
CA ARG A 214 -1.88 -7.21 -7.87
C ARG A 214 -2.53 -8.17 -6.87
N PRO A 215 -2.49 -9.51 -7.08
CA PRO A 215 -3.07 -10.43 -6.09
C PRO A 215 -2.45 -10.33 -4.70
N VAL A 216 -1.12 -10.13 -4.64
CA VAL A 216 -0.40 -9.96 -3.36
C VAL A 216 -0.75 -8.63 -2.71
N VAL A 217 -0.80 -7.54 -3.49
CA VAL A 217 -1.14 -6.21 -2.99
C VAL A 217 -2.56 -6.20 -2.45
N ASP A 218 -3.53 -6.74 -3.18
CA ASP A 218 -4.94 -6.77 -2.78
C ASP A 218 -5.11 -7.57 -1.47
N ALA A 219 -4.48 -8.75 -1.37
CA ALA A 219 -4.50 -9.57 -0.16
C ALA A 219 -3.91 -8.84 1.06
N LEU A 220 -2.79 -8.12 0.89
CA LEU A 220 -2.16 -7.37 1.97
C LEU A 220 -2.99 -6.14 2.37
N GLN A 221 -3.59 -5.42 1.41
CA GLN A 221 -4.45 -4.27 1.71
C GLN A 221 -5.64 -4.67 2.58
N ASP A 222 -6.29 -5.77 2.24
CA ASP A 222 -7.42 -6.29 3.02
C ASP A 222 -6.98 -6.69 4.42
N ARG A 223 -5.83 -7.35 4.57
CA ARG A 223 -5.34 -7.85 5.87
C ARG A 223 -4.76 -6.78 6.76
N PHE A 224 -4.05 -5.80 6.21
CA PHE A 224 -3.50 -4.69 6.98
C PHE A 224 -4.63 -3.84 7.55
N ALA A 225 -5.66 -3.56 6.75
CA ALA A 225 -6.86 -2.86 7.21
C ALA A 225 -7.66 -3.64 8.26
N ALA A 226 -7.77 -4.97 8.12
CA ALA A 226 -8.48 -5.81 9.09
C ALA A 226 -7.69 -6.09 10.38
N GLY A 227 -6.37 -5.96 10.33
CA GLY A 227 -5.45 -6.30 11.43
C GLY A 227 -5.42 -5.31 12.57
N TYR A 228 -5.82 -4.07 12.32
CA TYR A 228 -5.61 -2.98 13.28
C TYR A 228 -6.75 -1.97 13.25
N THR A 229 -7.26 -1.60 14.42
CA THR A 229 -8.20 -0.50 14.59
C THR A 229 -7.42 0.81 14.71
N PRO A 230 -7.51 1.73 13.73
CA PRO A 230 -6.67 2.93 13.72
C PRO A 230 -6.90 3.83 14.95
N PRO A 231 -5.87 4.52 15.45
CA PRO A 231 -5.96 5.42 16.59
C PRO A 231 -6.45 6.83 16.21
N ALA A 232 -6.57 7.69 17.21
CA ALA A 232 -7.04 9.05 17.05
C ALA A 232 -6.15 9.93 16.15
N VAL A 233 -4.84 9.64 16.12
CA VAL A 233 -3.84 10.38 15.33
C VAL A 233 -3.14 9.44 14.36
N MET A 234 -3.08 9.80 13.09
CA MET A 234 -2.49 8.99 12.04
C MET A 234 -1.65 9.85 11.10
N ALA A 235 -0.59 9.28 10.52
CA ALA A 235 0.25 9.95 9.54
C ALA A 235 0.02 9.36 8.15
N PHE A 236 -0.13 10.22 7.14
CA PHE A 236 -0.20 9.83 5.74
C PHE A 236 1.15 10.10 5.08
N ASP A 237 1.77 9.05 4.56
CA ASP A 237 3.05 9.17 3.87
C ASP A 237 3.25 8.05 2.82
N HIS A 238 4.47 7.92 2.34
CA HIS A 238 4.86 6.93 1.36
C HIS A 238 6.09 6.15 1.80
N GLU A 239 6.02 4.83 1.64
CA GLU A 239 7.15 3.93 1.74
C GLU A 239 7.75 3.68 0.36
N ARG A 240 9.04 3.36 0.30
CA ARG A 240 9.73 3.17 -0.99
C ARG A 240 10.37 1.82 -1.11
N LEU A 241 9.84 0.98 -1.99
CA LEU A 241 10.47 -0.27 -2.40
C LEU A 241 11.61 0.00 -3.39
N PRO A 242 12.89 -0.22 -3.03
CA PRO A 242 14.01 0.10 -3.91
C PRO A 242 14.01 -0.77 -5.17
N SER A 243 14.16 -0.13 -6.33
CA SER A 243 14.29 -0.83 -7.60
C SER A 243 14.92 0.09 -8.65
N ARG A 244 16.08 -0.33 -9.16
CA ARG A 244 16.79 0.37 -10.25
C ARG A 244 16.41 -0.15 -11.64
N SER A 245 15.64 -1.23 -11.72
CA SER A 245 15.32 -1.87 -13.00
C SER A 245 14.53 -0.94 -13.92
N THR A 246 14.93 -0.86 -15.18
CA THR A 246 14.22 -0.11 -16.24
C THR A 246 12.90 -0.74 -16.63
N PHE A 247 12.72 -2.03 -16.35
CA PHE A 247 11.48 -2.77 -16.59
C PHE A 247 10.42 -2.53 -15.49
N ASN A 248 10.74 -1.77 -14.45
CA ASN A 248 9.75 -1.35 -13.46
C ASN A 248 8.99 -0.12 -13.96
N LEU A 249 7.77 -0.33 -14.46
CA LEU A 249 6.89 0.74 -14.96
C LEU A 249 6.39 1.70 -13.86
N MET A 250 6.54 1.33 -12.58
CA MET A 250 6.15 2.14 -11.42
C MET A 250 7.34 2.86 -10.77
N ARG A 251 8.52 2.81 -11.40
CA ARG A 251 9.76 3.39 -10.87
C ARG A 251 9.70 4.92 -10.88
N VAL A 252 9.99 5.52 -9.73
CA VAL A 252 10.15 6.97 -9.52
C VAL A 252 11.56 7.28 -9.02
N TYR A 253 12.11 8.43 -9.42
CA TYR A 253 13.39 8.95 -8.91
C TYR A 253 13.15 10.06 -7.89
N ILE A 254 13.76 9.95 -6.70
CA ILE A 254 13.70 10.96 -5.64
C ILE A 254 15.12 11.23 -5.13
N LYS A 255 15.61 12.45 -5.37
CA LYS A 255 17.02 12.85 -5.15
C LYS A 255 17.46 12.72 -3.69
N ASP A 256 16.58 13.07 -2.76
CA ASP A 256 16.92 13.27 -1.34
C ASP A 256 16.71 12.02 -0.47
N LYS A 257 16.35 10.88 -1.07
CA LYS A 257 16.16 9.60 -0.35
C LYS A 257 17.37 8.67 -0.54
N PRO A 258 17.76 7.86 0.46
CA PRO A 258 18.93 6.97 0.38
C PRO A 258 18.86 6.02 -0.83
N HIS A 259 17.69 5.41 -1.05
CA HIS A 259 17.38 4.65 -2.26
C HIS A 259 16.64 5.54 -3.24
N LYS A 260 17.39 6.21 -4.12
CA LYS A 260 16.83 7.20 -5.05
C LYS A 260 15.85 6.66 -6.09
N TRP A 261 15.95 5.39 -6.44
CA TRP A 261 15.09 4.74 -7.45
C TRP A 261 14.26 3.64 -6.80
N GLY A 262 12.93 3.68 -6.99
CA GLY A 262 12.04 2.67 -6.45
C GLY A 262 10.57 2.88 -6.81
N THR A 263 9.72 2.00 -6.31
CA THR A 263 8.26 2.16 -6.36
C THR A 263 7.80 2.78 -5.05
N ASN A 264 7.00 3.84 -5.12
CA ASN A 264 6.38 4.43 -3.94
C ASN A 264 5.10 3.64 -3.61
N LEU A 265 4.92 3.31 -2.35
CA LEU A 265 3.71 2.74 -1.77
C LEU A 265 3.09 3.80 -0.87
N PHE A 266 1.81 4.09 -1.03
CA PHE A 266 1.11 5.06 -0.20
C PHE A 266 0.55 4.37 1.02
N MET A 267 0.75 4.95 2.20
CA MET A 267 0.42 4.30 3.45
C MET A 267 -0.16 5.26 4.48
N LEU A 268 -1.02 4.71 5.34
CA LEU A 268 -1.46 5.35 6.56
C LEU A 268 -0.74 4.66 7.70
N CYS A 269 0.08 5.42 8.40
CA CYS A 269 0.95 4.92 9.45
C CYS A 269 0.49 5.45 10.80
N PHE A 270 0.60 4.61 11.82
CA PHE A 270 0.34 5.00 13.20
C PHE A 270 0.95 3.96 14.13
N SER A 271 1.52 4.38 15.27
CA SER A 271 2.16 3.45 16.24
C SER A 271 3.17 2.48 15.60
N ASN A 272 3.86 2.92 14.55
CA ASN A 272 4.74 2.14 13.66
C ASN A 272 4.05 1.08 12.78
N PHE A 273 2.74 0.87 12.88
CA PHE A 273 1.95 -0.01 12.01
C PHE A 273 1.60 0.71 10.71
N SER A 274 1.48 -0.03 9.60
CA SER A 274 1.15 0.54 8.29
C SER A 274 -0.11 -0.08 7.66
N ILE A 275 -0.94 0.75 7.05
CA ILE A 275 -2.00 0.32 6.14
C ILE A 275 -1.62 0.74 4.72
N LEU A 276 -1.55 -0.23 3.82
CA LEU A 276 -1.19 -0.04 2.42
C LEU A 276 -2.38 0.43 1.56
N TYR A 277 -2.15 1.34 0.60
CA TYR A 277 -3.16 1.79 -0.38
C TYR A 277 -2.74 1.55 -1.83
N SER A 278 -3.74 1.42 -2.71
CA SER A 278 -3.58 1.14 -4.14
C SER A 278 -3.66 2.39 -5.02
N SER A 279 -4.05 3.55 -4.47
CA SER A 279 -4.38 4.74 -5.26
C SER A 279 -3.39 5.90 -5.15
N ASP A 280 -3.52 6.82 -6.10
CA ASP A 280 -2.76 8.06 -6.24
C ASP A 280 -2.71 8.90 -4.94
N PRO A 281 -1.60 9.62 -4.69
CA PRO A 281 -1.50 10.67 -3.68
C PRO A 281 -2.70 11.60 -3.54
N ALA A 282 -3.35 11.95 -4.64
CA ALA A 282 -4.53 12.82 -4.67
C ALA A 282 -5.77 12.20 -4.01
N ALA A 283 -5.71 10.91 -3.63
CA ALA A 283 -6.81 10.14 -3.08
C ALA A 283 -6.81 10.02 -1.55
N VAL A 284 -6.14 10.93 -0.80
CA VAL A 284 -6.06 10.88 0.68
C VAL A 284 -7.45 10.68 1.32
N VAL A 285 -8.45 11.46 0.92
CA VAL A 285 -9.82 11.35 1.46
C VAL A 285 -10.47 10.01 1.11
N ARG A 286 -10.25 9.51 -0.11
CA ARG A 286 -10.76 8.19 -0.54
C ARG A 286 -10.13 7.07 0.28
N ASN A 287 -8.82 7.14 0.51
CA ASN A 287 -8.06 6.17 1.31
C ASN A 287 -8.55 6.14 2.75
N LEU A 288 -8.72 7.32 3.37
CA LEU A 288 -9.26 7.43 4.72
C LEU A 288 -10.68 6.85 4.81
N LYS A 289 -11.54 7.13 3.83
CA LYS A 289 -12.90 6.57 3.76
C LYS A 289 -12.93 5.05 3.59
N GLN A 290 -11.93 4.49 2.89
CA GLN A 290 -11.82 3.03 2.73
C GLN A 290 -11.51 2.34 4.06
N VAL A 291 -10.69 2.96 4.92
CA VAL A 291 -10.29 2.37 6.22
C VAL A 291 -11.30 2.66 7.32
N LEU A 292 -11.80 3.90 7.38
CA LEU A 292 -12.59 4.39 8.51
C LEU A 292 -14.10 4.42 8.23
N GLY A 293 -14.50 4.12 6.99
CA GLY A 293 -15.89 4.18 6.53
C GLY A 293 -16.24 5.52 5.86
N PRO A 294 -17.39 5.57 5.15
CA PRO A 294 -17.74 6.69 4.28
C PRO A 294 -18.22 7.96 5.01
N THR A 295 -18.50 7.88 6.32
CA THR A 295 -19.12 8.95 7.10
C THR A 295 -18.32 9.25 8.36
N ALA A 296 -18.23 10.53 8.73
CA ALA A 296 -17.77 10.94 10.04
C ALA A 296 -18.55 10.18 11.14
N PRO A 297 -17.91 9.81 12.26
CA PRO A 297 -18.59 9.16 13.37
C PRO A 297 -19.88 9.94 13.74
N PRO A 298 -21.01 9.25 13.98
CA PRO A 298 -22.31 9.90 14.19
C PRO A 298 -22.34 10.86 15.38
N ASN A 299 -21.37 10.77 16.27
CA ASN A 299 -21.26 11.59 17.49
C ASN A 299 -20.42 12.87 17.28
N GLY A 300 -20.00 13.17 16.04
CA GLY A 300 -19.11 14.31 15.76
C GLY A 300 -17.66 14.07 16.20
N GLU A 301 -17.24 12.83 16.41
CA GLU A 301 -15.85 12.54 16.77
C GLU A 301 -14.92 12.88 15.60
N MET A 302 -13.81 13.53 15.92
CA MET A 302 -12.79 13.96 14.97
C MET A 302 -11.55 13.09 15.10
N ARG A 303 -10.83 12.86 14.00
CA ARG A 303 -9.48 12.27 14.03
C ARG A 303 -8.47 13.25 13.47
N LEU A 304 -7.21 13.08 13.81
CA LEU A 304 -6.12 13.93 13.34
C LEU A 304 -5.27 13.21 12.30
N VAL A 305 -5.12 13.81 11.12
CA VAL A 305 -4.27 13.33 10.03
C VAL A 305 -3.06 14.23 9.84
N VAL A 306 -1.89 13.66 10.05
CA VAL A 306 -0.59 14.32 9.87
C VAL A 306 -0.07 13.98 8.48
N MET A 307 0.42 14.96 7.72
CA MET A 307 0.81 14.76 6.34
C MET A 307 2.03 15.60 5.94
N ASP A 308 2.82 15.09 5.00
CA ASP A 308 3.93 15.85 4.44
C ASP A 308 3.49 16.96 3.47
N ARG A 309 4.48 17.73 3.01
CA ARG A 309 4.27 18.81 2.01
C ARG A 309 3.86 18.36 0.64
N PHE A 310 4.00 17.09 0.33
CA PHE A 310 3.58 16.55 -0.95
C PHE A 310 2.05 16.41 -0.99
N TYR A 311 1.42 15.97 0.10
CA TYR A 311 -0.04 15.85 0.20
C TYR A 311 -0.74 17.14 0.64
N SER A 312 -0.14 17.91 1.55
CA SER A 312 -0.84 19.03 2.19
C SER A 312 -1.27 20.15 1.22
N SER A 313 -2.51 20.60 1.35
CA SER A 313 -3.04 21.79 0.69
C SER A 313 -4.25 22.36 1.46
N VAL A 314 -4.58 23.63 1.21
CA VAL A 314 -5.76 24.28 1.81
C VAL A 314 -7.07 23.59 1.39
N PRO A 315 -7.31 23.30 0.09
CA PRO A 315 -8.50 22.55 -0.34
C PRO A 315 -8.64 21.19 0.34
N LEU A 316 -7.53 20.43 0.44
CA LEU A 316 -7.56 19.12 1.09
C LEU A 316 -7.89 19.25 2.59
N SER A 317 -7.34 20.24 3.28
CA SER A 317 -7.62 20.48 4.71
C SER A 317 -9.08 20.85 4.94
N MET A 318 -9.66 21.69 4.08
CA MET A 318 -11.09 22.01 4.11
C MET A 318 -11.94 20.76 3.87
N GLN A 319 -11.60 19.95 2.87
CA GLN A 319 -12.31 18.72 2.56
C GLN A 319 -12.25 17.72 3.72
N LEU A 320 -11.08 17.53 4.32
CA LEU A 320 -10.87 16.65 5.48
C LEU A 320 -11.74 17.08 6.68
N LEU A 321 -11.86 18.37 6.93
CA LEU A 321 -12.72 18.89 7.99
C LEU A 321 -14.19 18.51 7.74
N THR A 322 -14.68 18.58 6.50
CA THR A 322 -16.07 18.17 6.16
C THR A 322 -16.34 16.67 6.35
N VAL A 323 -15.30 15.85 6.40
CA VAL A 323 -15.41 14.39 6.57
C VAL A 323 -14.93 13.90 7.95
N GLY A 324 -14.76 14.80 8.92
CA GLY A 324 -14.46 14.44 10.32
C GLY A 324 -12.97 14.33 10.66
N PHE A 325 -12.09 15.00 9.91
CA PHE A 325 -10.65 14.99 10.15
C PHE A 325 -10.07 16.38 10.35
N ASN A 326 -9.35 16.56 11.45
CA ASN A 326 -8.37 17.61 11.61
C ASN A 326 -7.13 17.24 10.79
N SER A 327 -6.43 18.23 10.23
CA SER A 327 -5.19 18.02 9.49
C SER A 327 -4.03 18.86 10.04
N ILE A 328 -2.84 18.28 10.06
CA ILE A 328 -1.57 18.98 10.30
C ILE A 328 -0.61 18.59 9.19
N GLY A 329 0.10 19.56 8.63
CA GLY A 329 1.16 19.25 7.68
C GLY A 329 2.03 20.45 7.35
N THR A 330 3.21 20.19 6.84
CA THR A 330 4.06 21.23 6.25
C THR A 330 3.52 21.58 4.87
N VAL A 331 3.27 22.83 4.53
CA VAL A 331 2.75 23.22 3.20
C VAL A 331 3.83 23.85 2.32
N ARG A 332 3.80 23.59 1.00
CA ARG A 332 4.65 24.33 0.06
C ARG A 332 4.13 25.76 -0.11
N THR A 333 5.03 26.74 -0.15
CA THR A 333 4.67 28.16 -0.23
C THR A 333 4.03 28.57 -1.55
N ASP A 334 4.11 27.73 -2.59
CA ASP A 334 3.51 27.95 -3.91
C ASP A 334 2.09 27.37 -4.04
N ARG A 335 1.51 26.80 -2.96
CA ARG A 335 0.13 26.32 -2.96
C ARG A 335 -0.88 27.48 -2.88
N GLN A 336 -1.90 27.43 -3.74
CA GLN A 336 -3.02 28.37 -3.69
C GLN A 336 -3.82 28.21 -2.39
N GLY A 337 -4.48 29.29 -1.94
CA GLY A 337 -5.24 29.33 -0.67
C GLY A 337 -4.40 29.67 0.56
N LEU A 338 -3.07 29.54 0.50
CA LEU A 338 -2.19 29.92 1.61
C LEU A 338 -2.11 31.44 1.75
N SER A 339 -2.09 31.94 2.99
CA SER A 339 -1.97 33.37 3.25
C SER A 339 -0.72 33.97 2.61
N THR A 340 -0.91 34.97 1.75
CA THR A 340 0.17 35.75 1.13
C THR A 340 1.04 36.47 2.17
N LYS A 341 0.49 36.76 3.36
CA LYS A 341 1.21 37.37 4.49
C LYS A 341 2.31 36.45 5.05
N LEU A 342 2.18 35.13 4.90
CA LEU A 342 3.16 34.13 5.37
C LEU A 342 4.32 33.90 4.39
N ILE A 343 4.16 34.27 3.11
CA ILE A 343 5.17 34.04 2.08
C ILE A 343 6.26 35.12 2.22
N PRO A 344 7.53 34.75 2.49
CA PRO A 344 8.59 35.73 2.61
C PRO A 344 8.80 36.45 1.27
N LYS A 345 8.77 37.79 1.28
CA LYS A 345 9.27 38.58 0.14
C LYS A 345 10.78 38.38 0.07
N LYS A 346 11.29 37.71 -0.97
CA LYS A 346 12.74 37.63 -1.20
C LYS A 346 13.25 39.01 -1.59
N LEU A 347 13.83 39.73 -0.63
CA LEU A 347 14.67 40.90 -0.90
C LEU A 347 16.09 40.40 -1.17
N ALA A 348 16.66 40.80 -2.32
CA ALA A 348 18.03 40.47 -2.67
C ALA A 348 18.98 41.15 -1.67
N GLY A 349 19.83 40.37 -0.98
CA GLY A 349 20.95 40.89 -0.18
C GLY A 349 20.88 40.73 1.34
N ASP A 350 19.79 40.25 1.93
CA ASP A 350 19.69 40.17 3.39
C ASP A 350 20.50 38.99 3.99
N LYS A 351 21.45 39.32 4.87
CA LYS A 351 22.19 38.35 5.69
C LYS A 351 21.21 37.63 6.62
N LYS A 352 21.29 36.29 6.70
CA LYS A 352 20.40 35.41 7.46
C LYS A 352 20.30 35.81 8.95
N LYS A 353 19.33 36.66 9.31
CA LYS A 353 18.84 36.76 10.68
C LYS A 353 18.11 35.46 11.05
N PRO A 354 18.15 35.01 12.31
CA PRO A 354 17.39 33.84 12.73
C PRO A 354 15.89 34.08 12.41
N PRO A 355 15.19 33.09 11.83
CA PRO A 355 13.82 33.29 11.39
C PRO A 355 12.92 33.56 12.60
N LYS A 356 12.31 34.75 12.67
CA LYS A 356 11.20 35.01 13.60
C LYS A 356 10.04 34.09 13.23
N ILE A 357 9.49 33.37 14.20
CA ILE A 357 8.36 32.47 13.99
C ILE A 357 7.11 33.34 13.81
N LYS A 358 6.59 33.39 12.58
CA LYS A 358 5.32 34.06 12.27
C LYS A 358 4.20 33.05 12.44
N ILE A 359 3.22 33.39 13.28
CA ILE A 359 2.08 32.53 13.58
C ILE A 359 0.82 33.21 13.07
N LEU A 360 -0.09 32.41 12.53
CA LEU A 360 -1.42 32.82 12.12
C LEU A 360 -2.42 32.22 13.12
N GLY A 361 -3.11 33.07 13.88
CA GLY A 361 -4.02 32.64 14.97
C GLY A 361 -3.32 32.47 16.33
N HIS A 362 -4.07 31.95 17.31
CA HIS A 362 -3.57 31.65 18.66
C HIS A 362 -2.98 30.24 18.69
N VAL A 363 -1.64 30.13 18.64
CA VAL A 363 -0.95 28.84 18.82
C VAL A 363 -0.08 28.92 20.06
N GLN A 364 -0.29 27.98 20.98
CA GLN A 364 0.52 27.85 22.17
C GLN A 364 1.98 27.50 21.80
N PRO A 365 2.99 28.11 22.44
CA PRO A 365 4.38 27.71 22.28
C PRO A 365 4.64 26.34 22.95
N ASP A 366 5.66 25.62 22.46
CA ASP A 366 6.19 24.36 22.98
C ASP A 366 7.70 24.25 22.58
N ARG A 367 8.31 23.07 22.74
CA ARG A 367 9.74 22.82 22.57
C ARG A 367 10.00 21.50 21.86
N ILE A 368 11.10 21.44 21.10
CA ILE A 368 11.59 20.23 20.43
C ILE A 368 13.10 20.09 20.61
N VAL A 369 13.60 18.85 20.71
CA VAL A 369 15.03 18.57 20.71
C VAL A 369 15.52 18.50 19.27
N ARG A 370 16.51 19.33 18.92
CA ARG A 370 17.20 19.28 17.63
C ARG A 370 18.64 18.86 17.83
N ARG A 371 19.09 17.90 17.02
CA ARG A 371 20.50 17.56 16.93
C ARG A 371 21.19 18.50 15.93
N ASP A 372 22.23 19.20 16.37
CA ASP A 372 23.09 19.96 15.48
C ASP A 372 23.79 19.01 14.50
N LYS A 373 23.80 19.35 13.21
CA LYS A 373 24.30 18.47 12.15
C LYS A 373 25.83 18.36 12.13
N LEU A 374 26.53 19.37 12.65
CA LEU A 374 27.99 19.47 12.67
C LEU A 374 28.54 18.94 13.99
N THR A 375 28.01 19.38 15.12
CA THR A 375 28.52 19.01 16.46
C THR A 375 27.91 17.71 17.00
N ARG A 376 26.77 17.27 16.43
CA ARG A 376 25.94 16.15 16.94
C ARG A 376 25.38 16.39 18.35
N GLU A 377 25.56 17.56 18.91
CA GLU A 377 24.99 17.95 20.20
C GLU A 377 23.48 18.15 20.06
N GLN A 378 22.76 17.91 21.16
CA GLN A 378 21.32 18.12 21.22
C GLN A 378 21.04 19.47 21.85
N HIS A 379 20.24 20.29 21.16
CA HIS A 379 19.78 21.58 21.66
C HIS A 379 18.26 21.62 21.64
N GLU A 380 17.68 22.16 22.71
CA GLU A 380 16.25 22.41 22.77
C GLU A 380 15.92 23.73 22.06
N VAL A 381 14.93 23.69 21.16
CA VAL A 381 14.51 24.84 20.37
C VAL A 381 13.01 25.07 20.59
N ALA A 382 12.64 26.31 20.91
CA ALA A 382 11.24 26.71 21.00
C ALA A 382 10.55 26.61 19.64
N CYS A 383 9.34 26.06 19.62
CA CYS A 383 8.52 25.94 18.42
C CYS A 383 7.03 26.09 18.76
N PRO A 384 6.16 26.44 17.80
CA PRO A 384 4.73 26.31 18.00
C PRO A 384 4.37 24.86 18.35
N ARG A 385 3.39 24.66 19.24
CA ARG A 385 2.96 23.32 19.69
C ARG A 385 2.56 22.39 18.54
N ILE A 386 1.90 22.93 17.53
CA ILE A 386 1.54 22.18 16.30
C ILE A 386 2.77 21.60 15.56
N VAL A 387 3.96 22.20 15.70
CA VAL A 387 5.21 21.66 15.13
C VAL A 387 5.70 20.44 15.92
N LYS A 388 5.53 20.45 17.24
CA LYS A 388 5.83 19.29 18.09
C LYS A 388 4.89 18.13 17.78
N ASP A 389 3.59 18.40 17.64
CA ASP A 389 2.61 17.38 17.26
C ASP A 389 2.95 16.80 15.88
N TYR A 390 3.26 17.66 14.89
CA TYR A 390 3.72 17.22 13.57
C TYR A 390 4.93 16.27 13.66
N GLN A 391 5.99 16.66 14.35
CA GLN A 391 7.21 15.84 14.47
C GLN A 391 6.96 14.53 15.20
N THR A 392 6.15 14.56 16.26
CA THR A 392 5.84 13.37 17.07
C THR A 392 5.17 12.28 16.24
N TYR A 393 4.26 12.65 15.33
CA TYR A 393 3.44 11.68 14.61
C TYR A 393 3.89 11.42 13.17
N MET A 394 4.60 12.34 12.53
CA MET A 394 5.08 12.15 11.15
C MET A 394 6.21 11.11 11.05
N ASP A 395 7.08 11.02 12.05
CA ASP A 395 8.28 10.17 12.03
C ASP A 395 7.99 8.65 12.05
N GLY A 396 6.75 8.24 12.33
CA GLY A 396 6.38 6.81 12.40
C GLY A 396 6.62 6.04 11.09
N VAL A 397 6.53 6.70 9.94
CA VAL A 397 6.82 6.11 8.63
C VAL A 397 8.32 5.87 8.46
N ASP A 398 9.14 6.84 8.88
CA ASP A 398 10.59 6.72 8.79
C ASP A 398 11.12 5.60 9.70
N VAL A 399 10.47 5.32 10.85
CA VAL A 399 10.79 4.17 11.70
C VAL A 399 10.47 2.85 10.99
N HIS A 400 9.32 2.75 10.33
CA HIS A 400 8.95 1.58 9.53
C HIS A 400 9.97 1.34 8.40
N ASP A 401 10.29 2.41 7.65
CA ASP A 401 11.30 2.41 6.57
C ASP A 401 12.69 1.95 7.09
N GLN A 402 13.09 2.41 8.29
CA GLN A 402 14.35 2.04 8.93
C GLN A 402 14.41 0.56 9.30
N LEU A 403 13.37 0.04 9.95
CA LEU A 403 13.29 -1.38 10.33
C LEU A 403 13.35 -2.28 9.11
N ARG A 404 12.70 -1.87 8.02
CA ARG A 404 12.68 -2.61 6.76
C ARG A 404 14.04 -2.63 6.08
N LEU A 405 14.66 -1.46 5.87
CA LEU A 405 15.77 -1.31 4.93
C LEU A 405 17.17 -1.42 5.54
N GLN A 406 17.35 -1.21 6.85
CA GLN A 406 18.70 -0.97 7.38
C GLN A 406 19.43 -2.20 7.90
N ARG A 407 18.74 -3.29 8.30
CA ARG A 407 19.42 -4.47 8.87
C ARG A 407 19.00 -5.82 8.29
N TYR A 408 17.71 -6.10 8.12
CA TYR A 408 17.23 -7.47 7.84
C TYR A 408 16.22 -7.57 6.69
N SER A 409 16.44 -6.83 5.59
CA SER A 409 15.54 -6.85 4.42
C SER A 409 15.68 -8.11 3.57
N LEU A 410 14.55 -8.79 3.31
CA LEU A 410 14.44 -9.82 2.28
C LEU A 410 14.69 -9.25 0.89
N GLN A 411 14.12 -8.08 0.58
CA GLN A 411 14.28 -7.43 -0.71
C GLN A 411 15.75 -7.15 -1.07
N LEU A 412 16.58 -6.83 -0.08
CA LEU A 412 18.00 -6.53 -0.29
C LEU A 412 18.92 -7.76 -0.19
N CYS A 413 18.45 -8.87 0.39
CA CYS A 413 19.29 -10.06 0.58
C CYS A 413 19.53 -10.86 -0.70
N ILE A 414 18.67 -10.70 -1.71
CA ILE A 414 18.75 -11.36 -3.02
C ILE A 414 18.37 -10.39 -4.16
N LYS A 415 19.06 -10.49 -5.30
CA LYS A 415 18.82 -9.64 -6.47
C LYS A 415 18.21 -10.46 -7.61
N TYR A 416 17.16 -9.92 -8.22
CA TYR A 416 16.49 -10.51 -9.37
C TYR A 416 16.64 -9.64 -10.62
N LYS A 417 16.73 -10.29 -11.78
CA LYS A 417 16.62 -9.61 -13.09
C LYS A 417 15.20 -9.07 -13.31
N LYS A 418 14.19 -9.89 -12.99
CA LYS A 418 12.76 -9.51 -13.04
C LYS A 418 12.42 -8.70 -11.78
N ASN A 419 12.04 -7.42 -11.95
CA ASN A 419 11.85 -6.47 -10.84
C ASN A 419 10.74 -6.86 -9.86
N TYR A 420 9.65 -7.44 -10.35
CA TYR A 420 8.49 -7.77 -9.52
C TYR A 420 8.84 -8.75 -8.40
N LYS A 421 9.81 -9.65 -8.59
CA LYS A 421 10.27 -10.57 -7.53
C LYS A 421 10.88 -9.84 -6.34
N GLY A 422 11.71 -8.83 -6.61
CA GLY A 422 12.27 -7.99 -5.56
C GLY A 422 11.21 -7.13 -4.88
N LEU A 423 10.24 -6.60 -5.64
CA LEU A 423 9.12 -5.84 -5.08
C LEU A 423 8.22 -6.73 -4.21
N PHE A 424 7.97 -7.97 -4.60
CA PHE A 424 7.26 -8.96 -3.78
C PHE A 424 7.95 -9.18 -2.44
N LEU A 425 9.27 -9.41 -2.44
CA LEU A 425 10.01 -9.55 -1.17
C LEU A 425 9.93 -8.27 -0.32
N GLY A 426 9.85 -7.10 -0.96
CA GLY A 426 9.61 -5.84 -0.26
C GLY A 426 8.21 -5.75 0.38
N LEU A 427 7.18 -6.31 -0.26
CA LEU A 427 5.83 -6.43 0.33
C LEU A 427 5.79 -7.43 1.48
N VAL A 428 6.53 -8.55 1.37
CA VAL A 428 6.70 -9.51 2.48
C VAL A 428 7.43 -8.86 3.65
N ASP A 429 8.46 -8.04 3.39
CA ASP A 429 9.14 -7.26 4.44
C ASP A 429 8.16 -6.36 5.22
N LEU A 430 7.19 -5.71 4.55
CA LEU A 430 6.15 -4.90 5.24
C LEU A 430 5.30 -5.77 6.18
N ALA A 431 4.79 -6.89 5.66
CA ALA A 431 3.94 -7.79 6.43
C ALA A 431 4.67 -8.37 7.65
N ILE A 432 5.97 -8.61 7.55
CA ILE A 432 6.80 -9.07 8.68
C ILE A 432 6.90 -8.00 9.77
N ILE A 433 7.02 -6.72 9.40
CA ILE A 433 7.07 -5.63 10.39
C ILE A 433 5.73 -5.47 11.09
N ASP A 434 4.62 -5.46 10.33
CA ASP A 434 3.28 -5.40 10.91
C ASP A 434 3.01 -6.63 11.80
N SER A 435 3.48 -7.82 11.41
CA SER A 435 3.45 -9.03 12.25
C SER A 435 4.23 -8.85 13.56
N TYR A 436 5.43 -8.27 13.50
CA TYR A 436 6.26 -8.00 14.67
C TYR A 436 5.60 -7.01 15.65
N ILE A 437 4.89 -6.01 15.12
CA ILE A 437 4.16 -5.03 15.91
C ILE A 437 3.00 -5.69 16.64
N VAL A 438 2.17 -6.45 15.92
CA VAL A 438 1.03 -7.17 16.52
C VAL A 438 1.51 -8.22 17.52
N PHE A 439 2.60 -8.95 17.23
CA PHE A 439 3.20 -9.92 18.14
C PHE A 439 3.63 -9.28 19.45
N ASN A 440 4.32 -8.14 19.41
CA ASN A 440 4.70 -7.44 20.64
C ASN A 440 3.50 -6.85 21.39
N ALA A 441 2.44 -6.45 20.70
CA ALA A 441 1.19 -6.03 21.34
C ALA A 441 0.50 -7.20 22.05
N ALA A 442 0.46 -8.39 21.45
CA ALA A 442 -0.08 -9.60 22.08
C ALA A 442 0.74 -10.01 23.32
N ARG A 443 2.07 -9.90 23.23
CA ARG A 443 2.98 -10.09 24.37
C ARG A 443 2.71 -9.10 25.50
N ALA A 444 2.56 -7.82 25.18
CA ALA A 444 2.24 -6.80 26.17
C ALA A 444 0.88 -7.06 26.84
N ALA A 445 -0.14 -7.46 26.08
CA ALA A 445 -1.43 -7.87 26.61
C ALA A 445 -1.34 -9.11 27.54
N SER A 446 -0.29 -9.93 27.39
CA SER A 446 0.02 -11.07 28.23
C SER A 446 1.07 -10.75 29.32
N ASN A 447 1.37 -9.47 29.58
CA ASN A 447 2.39 -9.01 30.53
C ASN A 447 3.81 -9.56 30.27
N LEU A 448 4.14 -9.85 29.00
CA LEU A 448 5.46 -10.31 28.59
C LEU A 448 6.31 -9.14 28.07
N LEU A 449 7.62 -9.22 28.30
CA LEU A 449 8.57 -8.23 27.80
C LEU A 449 8.60 -8.18 26.27
N LYS A 450 8.79 -6.98 25.73
CA LYS A 450 8.94 -6.73 24.29
C LYS A 450 10.12 -7.53 23.73
N THR A 451 9.88 -8.28 22.66
CA THR A 451 10.91 -9.00 21.93
C THR A 451 11.59 -8.06 20.92
N SER A 452 12.90 -8.20 20.73
CA SER A 452 13.62 -7.44 19.70
C SER A 452 13.30 -7.96 18.29
N TYR A 453 13.47 -7.12 17.27
CA TYR A 453 13.17 -7.51 15.89
C TYR A 453 14.02 -8.70 15.41
N ILE A 454 15.31 -8.76 15.78
CA ILE A 454 16.17 -9.90 15.41
C ILE A 454 15.71 -11.21 16.06
N GLU A 455 15.29 -11.18 17.33
CA GLU A 455 14.80 -12.39 18.00
C GLU A 455 13.47 -12.86 17.40
N PHE A 456 12.59 -11.93 17.02
CA PHE A 456 11.39 -12.25 16.25
C PHE A 456 11.71 -12.93 14.91
N LEU A 457 12.66 -12.40 14.13
CA LEU A 457 13.08 -12.99 12.85
C LEU A 457 13.76 -14.35 13.04
N LYS A 458 14.56 -14.51 14.10
CA LYS A 458 15.16 -15.79 14.46
C LYS A 458 14.10 -16.84 14.76
N GLN A 459 13.05 -16.49 15.48
CA GLN A 459 11.99 -17.45 15.74
C GLN A 459 11.15 -17.72 14.49
N LEU A 460 10.77 -16.67 13.74
CA LEU A 460 9.97 -16.80 12.52
C LEU A 460 10.66 -17.68 11.47
N HIS A 461 11.95 -17.52 11.21
CA HIS A 461 12.61 -18.36 10.20
C HIS A 461 12.71 -19.83 10.63
N LEU A 462 12.85 -20.11 11.92
CA LEU A 462 12.85 -21.48 12.42
C LEU A 462 11.49 -22.12 12.20
N GLU A 463 10.42 -21.44 12.61
CA GLU A 463 9.04 -21.90 12.43
C GLU A 463 8.73 -22.14 10.95
N LEU A 464 9.07 -21.21 10.05
CA LEU A 464 8.84 -21.36 8.60
C LEU A 464 9.67 -22.50 7.98
N CYS A 465 10.92 -22.69 8.41
CA CYS A 465 11.78 -23.77 7.91
C CYS A 465 11.40 -25.15 8.45
N GLN A 466 10.69 -25.20 9.58
CA GLN A 466 10.29 -26.44 10.27
C GLN A 466 8.82 -26.80 10.05
N LEU A 467 8.07 -26.03 9.27
CA LEU A 467 6.70 -26.37 8.87
C LEU A 467 6.65 -27.79 8.32
N ARG A 468 5.85 -28.65 8.93
CA ARG A 468 5.52 -29.98 8.41
C ARG A 468 4.24 -29.93 7.60
N ASP A 469 3.93 -31.02 6.91
CA ASP A 469 2.72 -31.12 6.09
C ASP A 469 1.46 -31.04 6.96
N GLU A 470 1.47 -31.67 8.13
CA GLU A 470 0.34 -31.64 9.07
C GLU A 470 0.10 -30.22 9.63
N ASP A 471 1.20 -29.48 9.86
CA ASP A 471 1.10 -28.09 10.33
C ASP A 471 0.48 -27.19 9.25
N TRP A 472 0.82 -27.44 7.97
CA TRP A 472 0.29 -26.71 6.83
C TRP A 472 -1.19 -27.00 6.59
N GLU A 473 -1.59 -28.26 6.65
CA GLU A 473 -3.00 -28.68 6.53
C GLU A 473 -3.86 -28.02 7.62
N GLY A 474 -3.41 -28.01 8.88
CA GLY A 474 -4.11 -27.34 9.97
C GLY A 474 -4.25 -25.81 9.75
N LEU A 475 -3.24 -25.17 9.15
CA LEU A 475 -3.29 -23.75 8.80
C LEU A 475 -4.34 -23.46 7.70
N ILE A 476 -4.49 -24.36 6.73
CA ILE A 476 -5.48 -24.23 5.66
C ILE A 476 -6.90 -24.48 6.20
N GLU A 477 -7.09 -25.53 7.00
CA GLU A 477 -8.39 -25.87 7.58
C GLU A 477 -8.93 -24.76 8.49
N SER A 478 -8.08 -24.25 9.39
CA SER A 478 -8.44 -23.14 10.28
C SER A 478 -8.81 -21.87 9.53
N HIS A 479 -8.13 -21.59 8.41
CA HIS A 479 -8.48 -20.48 7.52
C HIS A 479 -9.82 -20.71 6.82
N ALA A 480 -10.03 -21.91 6.27
CA ALA A 480 -11.26 -22.28 5.57
C ALA A 480 -12.49 -22.22 6.48
N ASP A 481 -12.39 -22.70 7.72
CA ASP A 481 -13.46 -22.57 8.72
C ASP A 481 -13.73 -21.10 9.04
N THR A 482 -12.68 -20.31 9.25
CA THR A 482 -12.84 -18.88 9.52
C THR A 482 -13.50 -18.15 8.36
N LYS A 483 -13.13 -18.46 7.11
CA LYS A 483 -13.74 -17.89 5.91
C LYS A 483 -15.22 -18.27 5.82
N ARG A 484 -15.56 -19.54 6.04
CA ARG A 484 -16.93 -20.04 6.06
C ARG A 484 -17.79 -19.34 7.12
N ARG A 485 -17.25 -19.15 8.33
CA ARG A 485 -17.93 -18.44 9.43
C ARG A 485 -18.17 -16.96 9.12
N VAL A 486 -17.20 -16.26 8.52
CA VAL A 486 -17.35 -14.87 8.10
C VAL A 486 -18.39 -14.73 6.99
N GLU A 487 -18.35 -15.58 5.97
CA GLU A 487 -19.33 -15.59 4.87
C GLU A 487 -20.75 -15.86 5.40
N THR A 488 -20.89 -16.81 6.33
CA THR A 488 -22.16 -17.11 6.99
C THR A 488 -22.67 -15.92 7.81
N TRP A 489 -21.79 -15.27 8.60
CA TRP A 489 -22.15 -14.07 9.36
C TRP A 489 -22.54 -12.89 8.45
N GLN A 490 -21.84 -12.69 7.34
CA GLN A 490 -22.18 -11.65 6.36
C GLN A 490 -23.53 -11.93 5.70
N GLN A 491 -23.81 -13.19 5.34
CA GLN A 491 -25.12 -13.60 4.82
C GLN A 491 -26.25 -13.38 5.85
N GLN A 492 -26.02 -13.75 7.11
CA GLN A 492 -26.97 -13.51 8.19
C GLN A 492 -27.17 -12.02 8.48
N SER A 493 -26.10 -11.21 8.41
CA SER A 493 -26.17 -9.76 8.60
C SER A 493 -26.93 -9.07 7.46
N ARG A 494 -26.72 -9.51 6.21
CA ARG A 494 -27.51 -9.07 5.05
C ARG A 494 -28.97 -9.50 5.18
N ALA A 495 -29.25 -10.72 5.63
CA ALA A 495 -30.62 -11.18 5.88
C ALA A 495 -31.33 -10.34 6.96
N LYS A 496 -30.63 -10.00 8.06
CA LYS A 496 -31.15 -9.10 9.11
C LYS A 496 -31.37 -7.66 8.62
N ALA A 497 -30.50 -7.15 7.73
CA ALA A 497 -30.68 -5.83 7.11
C ALA A 497 -31.89 -5.79 6.17
N ALA A 498 -32.11 -6.87 5.40
CA ALA A 498 -33.28 -7.02 4.54
C ALA A 498 -34.60 -7.09 5.33
N ASP A 499 -34.60 -7.73 6.50
CA ASP A 499 -35.79 -7.86 7.36
C ASP A 499 -36.22 -6.50 7.96
N LYS A 500 -35.23 -5.69 8.37
CA LYS A 500 -35.41 -4.30 8.84
C LYS A 500 -35.76 -3.29 7.74
N GLY A 501 -35.85 -3.70 6.48
CA GLY A 501 -36.25 -2.84 5.37
C GLY A 501 -35.25 -1.74 5.00
N LEU A 502 -33.96 -1.92 5.31
CA LEU A 502 -32.93 -1.01 4.81
C LEU A 502 -32.81 -1.13 3.29
N TYR A 503 -32.67 0.01 2.62
CA TYR A 503 -32.49 0.11 1.18
C TYR A 503 -31.01 0.05 0.83
N SER A 504 -30.63 -0.74 -0.17
CA SER A 504 -29.28 -0.71 -0.73
C SER A 504 -29.15 0.44 -1.73
N LEU A 505 -28.05 1.19 -1.63
CA LEU A 505 -27.71 2.29 -2.53
C LEU A 505 -26.94 1.73 -3.73
N VAL A 506 -27.42 1.94 -4.95
CA VAL A 506 -26.77 1.44 -6.16
C VAL A 506 -26.72 2.53 -7.24
N GLN A 507 -25.61 2.63 -7.97
CA GLN A 507 -25.46 3.50 -9.15
C GLN A 507 -26.13 2.88 -10.38
N ALA A 508 -26.85 3.68 -11.18
CA ALA A 508 -27.48 3.25 -12.42
C ALA A 508 -26.68 3.70 -13.64
N THR A 509 -26.23 2.74 -14.46
CA THR A 509 -25.48 2.98 -15.70
C THR A 509 -26.19 2.38 -16.91
N ASN A 510 -26.20 3.07 -18.04
CA ASN A 510 -26.70 2.50 -19.30
C ASN A 510 -25.69 1.56 -19.96
N SER A 511 -26.10 0.91 -21.06
CA SER A 511 -25.28 0.03 -21.90
C SER A 511 -23.98 0.65 -22.43
N VAL A 512 -23.83 1.98 -22.32
CA VAL A 512 -22.63 2.77 -22.71
C VAL A 512 -21.90 3.34 -21.47
N GLN A 513 -22.14 2.82 -20.27
CA GLN A 513 -21.54 3.26 -18.99
C GLN A 513 -21.75 4.73 -18.61
N LYS A 514 -22.64 5.47 -19.29
CA LYS A 514 -23.07 6.81 -18.83
C LYS A 514 -24.05 6.67 -17.65
N PRO A 515 -23.86 7.41 -16.54
CA PRO A 515 -24.75 7.32 -15.38
C PRO A 515 -26.10 7.99 -15.68
N MET A 516 -27.20 7.25 -15.51
CA MET A 516 -28.56 7.80 -15.64
C MET A 516 -29.08 8.39 -14.33
N ALA A 517 -28.59 7.92 -13.19
CA ALA A 517 -28.89 8.45 -11.86
C ALA A 517 -27.77 8.06 -10.89
N TRP A 518 -27.41 8.97 -9.98
CA TRP A 518 -26.34 8.74 -9.01
C TRP A 518 -26.70 7.70 -7.94
N CYS A 519 -27.99 7.58 -7.59
CA CYS A 519 -28.46 6.64 -6.56
C CYS A 519 -29.86 6.09 -6.90
N VAL A 520 -30.02 4.77 -6.87
CA VAL A 520 -31.32 4.08 -6.86
C VAL A 520 -31.47 3.38 -5.52
N PHE A 521 -32.60 3.60 -4.85
CA PHE A 521 -32.95 2.92 -3.59
C PHE A 521 -33.69 1.63 -3.90
N LEU A 522 -33.08 0.50 -3.62
CA LEU A 522 -33.67 -0.81 -3.90
C LEU A 522 -34.11 -1.46 -2.59
N CYS A 523 -35.40 -1.80 -2.51
CA CYS A 523 -35.93 -2.57 -1.40
C CYS A 523 -35.51 -4.03 -1.53
N GLU A 524 -34.97 -4.60 -0.45
CA GLU A 524 -34.58 -6.01 -0.39
C GLU A 524 -35.73 -6.96 0.01
N LYS A 525 -36.94 -6.42 0.29
CA LYS A 525 -38.13 -7.25 0.55
C LYS A 525 -38.64 -7.87 -0.74
N LYS A 526 -38.80 -9.20 -0.74
CA LYS A 526 -39.37 -9.96 -1.87
C LYS A 526 -40.87 -9.67 -1.99
N ARG A 527 -41.22 -8.74 -2.88
CA ARG A 527 -42.60 -8.24 -3.06
C ARG A 527 -43.11 -8.41 -4.49
N HIS A 528 -42.27 -8.84 -5.41
CA HIS A 528 -42.57 -8.81 -6.83
C HIS A 528 -42.35 -10.18 -7.46
N THR A 529 -43.35 -10.67 -8.18
CA THR A 529 -43.24 -11.93 -8.92
C THR A 529 -42.82 -11.65 -10.35
N LEU A 530 -41.67 -12.18 -10.76
CA LEU A 530 -41.19 -12.11 -12.15
C LEU A 530 -40.86 -13.53 -12.63
N LYS A 531 -41.45 -13.94 -13.76
CA LYS A 531 -41.33 -15.32 -14.30
C LYS A 531 -41.62 -16.40 -13.24
N GLY A 532 -42.67 -16.20 -12.43
CA GLY A 532 -43.09 -17.14 -11.40
C GLY A 532 -42.23 -17.19 -10.13
N LYS A 533 -41.15 -16.40 -10.02
CA LYS A 533 -40.32 -16.33 -8.82
C LYS A 533 -40.57 -15.04 -8.04
N LEU A 534 -40.73 -15.17 -6.72
CA LEU A 534 -40.86 -14.04 -5.81
C LEU A 534 -39.48 -13.41 -5.56
N LEU A 535 -39.31 -12.16 -5.99
CA LEU A 535 -38.05 -11.42 -6.00
C LEU A 535 -38.19 -10.06 -5.31
N SER A 536 -37.08 -9.56 -4.79
CA SER A 536 -36.97 -8.19 -4.25
C SER A 536 -36.68 -7.18 -5.35
N CYS A 537 -36.82 -5.87 -5.07
CA CYS A 537 -36.41 -4.84 -6.02
C CYS A 537 -34.90 -4.91 -6.32
N PHE A 538 -34.09 -5.30 -5.33
CA PHE A 538 -32.66 -5.57 -5.50
C PHE A 538 -32.40 -6.73 -6.46
N ASP A 539 -33.08 -7.87 -6.27
CA ASP A 539 -32.93 -9.04 -7.14
C ASP A 539 -33.38 -8.74 -8.57
N ILE A 540 -34.48 -8.00 -8.74
CA ILE A 540 -34.96 -7.59 -10.06
C ILE A 540 -33.92 -6.68 -10.71
N TRP A 541 -33.38 -5.70 -10.00
CA TRP A 541 -32.38 -4.78 -10.54
C TRP A 541 -31.08 -5.47 -10.96
N HIS A 542 -30.50 -6.29 -10.08
CA HIS A 542 -29.19 -6.92 -10.34
C HIS A 542 -29.28 -8.13 -11.25
N LYS A 543 -30.27 -9.00 -11.05
CA LYS A 543 -30.36 -10.29 -11.74
C LYS A 543 -31.21 -10.21 -13.00
N SER A 544 -32.34 -9.51 -12.95
CA SER A 544 -33.28 -9.45 -14.08
C SER A 544 -32.96 -8.29 -15.02
N TRP A 545 -32.55 -7.14 -14.48
CA TRP A 545 -32.21 -5.95 -15.27
C TRP A 545 -30.71 -5.72 -15.45
N ARG A 546 -29.86 -6.62 -14.95
CA ARG A 546 -28.39 -6.55 -15.04
C ARG A 546 -27.86 -5.15 -14.67
N ASN A 547 -28.09 -4.73 -13.44
CA ASN A 547 -27.67 -3.43 -12.92
C ASN A 547 -28.28 -2.23 -13.67
N GLY A 548 -29.48 -2.40 -14.23
CA GLY A 548 -30.20 -1.37 -14.96
C GLY A 548 -29.99 -1.39 -16.49
N ALA A 549 -29.06 -2.20 -17.01
CA ALA A 549 -28.78 -2.30 -18.45
C ALA A 549 -29.96 -2.85 -19.28
N LEU A 550 -30.84 -3.63 -18.67
CA LEU A 550 -32.03 -4.23 -19.30
C LEU A 550 -33.33 -3.73 -18.66
N ALA A 551 -33.30 -2.57 -17.99
CA ALA A 551 -34.50 -2.00 -17.39
C ALA A 551 -35.50 -1.58 -18.50
N PRO A 552 -36.80 -1.91 -18.37
CA PRO A 552 -37.81 -1.50 -19.35
C PRO A 552 -37.91 0.02 -19.41
N ALA A 553 -38.09 0.57 -20.62
CA ALA A 553 -38.33 2.00 -20.81
C ALA A 553 -39.63 2.42 -20.09
N PRO A 554 -39.66 3.60 -19.45
CA PRO A 554 -40.85 4.08 -18.75
C PRO A 554 -42.00 4.27 -19.75
N GLN A 555 -43.04 3.44 -19.64
CA GLN A 555 -44.29 3.64 -20.38
C GLN A 555 -45.06 4.81 -19.75
N HIS A 556 -45.43 5.80 -20.55
CA HIS A 556 -46.27 6.91 -20.11
C HIS A 556 -47.60 6.36 -19.53
N GLY A 557 -47.83 6.63 -18.24
CA GLY A 557 -49.09 6.28 -17.55
C GLY A 557 -49.11 4.97 -16.74
N GLY A 558 -48.05 4.17 -16.74
CA GLY A 558 -47.98 2.93 -15.94
C GLY A 558 -47.52 3.13 -14.49
N LYS A 559 -48.20 2.51 -13.51
CA LYS A 559 -47.87 2.51 -12.07
C LYS A 559 -46.48 1.91 -11.69
N ARG A 560 -45.57 1.68 -12.64
CA ARG A 560 -44.24 1.07 -12.45
C ARG A 560 -43.08 1.96 -12.95
N THR A 561 -43.17 3.27 -12.72
CA THR A 561 -42.05 4.18 -12.97
C THR A 561 -41.05 4.13 -11.82
N ILE A 562 -39.79 3.81 -12.11
CA ILE A 562 -38.69 3.91 -11.15
C ILE A 562 -38.49 5.39 -10.86
N ARG A 563 -38.74 5.82 -9.62
CA ARG A 563 -38.47 7.21 -9.18
C ARG A 563 -36.96 7.39 -9.01
N ALA A 564 -36.26 7.72 -10.10
CA ALA A 564 -34.90 8.23 -10.04
C ALA A 564 -34.96 9.77 -9.98
N ARG A 565 -34.22 10.42 -9.07
CA ARG A 565 -34.07 11.88 -9.12
C ARG A 565 -33.26 12.24 -10.38
N ALA A 566 -33.83 13.07 -11.24
CA ALA A 566 -33.13 13.61 -12.40
C ALA A 566 -31.98 14.53 -11.94
N PRO A 567 -30.85 14.58 -12.66
CA PRO A 567 -29.80 15.56 -12.42
C PRO A 567 -30.30 16.97 -12.76
N ALA A 568 -29.90 17.96 -11.96
CA ALA A 568 -30.18 19.37 -12.24
C ALA A 568 -29.55 19.79 -13.59
N GLN A 569 -30.31 20.51 -14.43
CA GLN A 569 -29.85 21.01 -15.72
C GLN A 569 -28.88 22.19 -15.51
N HIS A 570 -27.70 22.13 -16.14
CA HIS A 570 -26.86 23.30 -16.36
C HIS A 570 -27.32 24.04 -17.63
N PRO A 571 -27.28 25.38 -17.66
CA PRO A 571 -27.68 26.14 -18.85
C PRO A 571 -26.62 26.03 -19.96
N ALA A 572 -27.11 25.92 -21.19
CA ALA A 572 -26.37 25.80 -22.44
C ALA A 572 -25.86 27.17 -22.95
N GLN A 573 -24.71 27.15 -23.64
CA GLN A 573 -24.20 28.12 -24.63
C GLN A 573 -22.91 27.50 -25.19
N GLY A 574 -22.60 27.40 -26.48
CA GLY A 574 -23.29 27.70 -27.73
C GLY A 574 -22.44 27.08 -28.86
N ASN A 575 -23.08 26.64 -29.92
CA ASN A 575 -22.43 26.16 -31.15
C ASN A 575 -21.72 27.32 -31.84
N ASP A 576 -20.55 27.08 -32.41
CA ASP A 576 -20.26 27.53 -33.77
C ASP A 576 -19.51 26.42 -34.51
N SER A 577 -20.11 26.06 -35.63
CA SER A 577 -19.61 25.20 -36.70
C SER A 577 -18.53 25.92 -37.48
N ASP A 578 -17.52 25.20 -37.97
CA ASP A 578 -17.28 25.15 -39.41
C ASP A 578 -16.38 23.97 -39.79
N GLU A 579 -16.70 23.48 -40.98
CA GLU A 579 -16.31 22.24 -41.62
C GLU A 579 -14.90 22.27 -42.24
N ASP A 580 -14.61 21.13 -42.87
CA ASP A 580 -13.58 20.86 -43.87
C ASP A 580 -12.16 20.57 -43.36
N SER A 581 -11.41 19.58 -43.85
CA SER A 581 -11.62 18.29 -44.52
C SER A 581 -10.22 17.80 -44.95
N ARG A 582 -10.11 16.49 -45.24
CA ARG A 582 -9.10 15.83 -46.11
C ARG A 582 -7.77 15.29 -45.52
N HIS A 583 -7.73 13.95 -45.61
CA HIS A 583 -6.70 13.08 -46.20
C HIS A 583 -5.31 12.89 -45.58
N GLU A 584 -5.01 11.60 -45.29
CA GLU A 584 -3.90 10.77 -45.84
C GLU A 584 -2.61 11.50 -46.26
N SER A 585 -1.37 11.09 -45.98
CA SER A 585 -0.77 9.75 -45.89
C SER A 585 0.74 9.89 -45.59
N ILE A 586 1.30 8.87 -44.92
CA ILE A 586 2.53 8.09 -45.18
C ILE A 586 3.83 8.78 -45.70
N VAL A 587 4.96 8.23 -45.21
CA VAL A 587 6.39 8.31 -45.65
C VAL A 587 7.16 9.43 -44.93
N GLY A 588 8.33 9.23 -44.29
CA GLY A 588 9.31 8.15 -44.25
C GLY A 588 10.71 8.79 -44.15
N ASN A 589 11.67 8.05 -43.57
CA ASN A 589 13.12 8.36 -43.48
C ASN A 589 13.57 9.51 -42.55
N SER A 590 14.77 9.53 -41.94
CA SER A 590 15.84 8.56 -41.68
C SER A 590 16.97 9.31 -40.93
N ARG A 591 17.90 8.55 -40.34
CA ARG A 591 19.30 8.91 -39.95
C ARG A 591 19.50 9.72 -38.65
N GLN A 592 20.11 9.11 -37.61
CA GLN A 592 21.57 8.99 -37.36
C GLN A 592 22.23 10.37 -37.25
N GLN A 593 22.82 10.83 -36.13
CA GLN A 593 24.07 10.43 -35.44
C GLN A 593 24.29 11.58 -34.41
N LYS A 594 24.96 11.51 -33.24
CA LYS A 594 26.33 11.07 -32.93
C LYS A 594 26.55 11.18 -31.40
N ARG A 595 27.35 10.27 -30.86
CA ARG A 595 27.95 10.28 -29.50
C ARG A 595 28.97 11.41 -29.34
N ALA A 596 29.12 11.94 -28.13
CA ALA A 596 30.41 12.42 -27.62
C ALA A 596 30.55 12.08 -26.12
N ARG A 597 31.54 11.25 -25.82
CA ARG A 597 32.13 11.03 -24.48
C ARG A 597 33.07 12.21 -24.20
N ARG A 598 33.06 12.75 -22.98
CA ARG A 598 34.19 13.55 -22.46
C ARG A 598 34.92 12.72 -21.41
N VAL A 599 36.19 12.48 -21.71
CA VAL A 599 37.22 11.91 -20.82
C VAL A 599 37.73 13.04 -19.93
N VAL A 600 37.98 12.72 -18.67
CA VAL A 600 38.65 13.57 -17.69
C VAL A 600 40.14 13.22 -17.74
N THR A 601 40.99 14.21 -17.87
CA THR A 601 42.42 14.14 -17.52
C THR A 601 42.77 15.35 -16.66
N ASP A 602 43.56 15.02 -15.64
CA ASP A 602 44.21 15.79 -14.57
C ASP A 602 43.35 16.35 -13.43
#